data_AF-A0A2M8PYY6-F1
#
_entry.id   AF-A0A2M8PYY6-F1
#
_cell.length_a   1.000
_cell.length_b   1.000
_cell.length_c   1.000
_cell.angle_alpha   90.00
_cell.angle_beta   90.00
_cell.angle_gamma   90.00
#
_symmetry.space_group_name_H-M   'P 1'
#
loop_
_entity.id
_entity.type
_entity.pdbx_description
1 polymer ?
#
loop_
_entity_poly.entity_id
_entity_poly.type
_entity_poly.pdbx_seq_one_letter_code
_entity_poly.pdbx_strand_id
1 'polypeptide(L)'
;MAQRTFRVINAPLNIRNAPGINGTTVIGTFAVDQTFTEIGEPREVDGFRWIQHERGWSAERSLNDGRIFAEVVAAQDTVAPRSELRRTLRVVAPLLNIRSAPSLSATRLGVLFSGERLTEVDEPREADGFRWFKHERGWSAERTLDSKELFATEVQPAPPLNLPERLELPNGNACPLLELFTRMPISLAQTQWIQYFGNTRFAYSLTTDRNVQRRRAYLYSQGLHGGVDFGSNGVEVPVFAGMTGQVSVVRLNTDMYAPNFVMIVNGSYTVVYGHIANIAVSLGQQVTPDTRVGMIDVLHNGSNAHLHLEVRYQGQWIVNPLLFMRADLRQALLSKFDNYALEFQPFDKWQTPLDQPVLQLMNPAQASVIGPAASG
;
A
#
# COMPACT_ATOMS: atom_id res chain seq x y z
N MET A 1 7.78 30.03 -20.39
CA MET A 1 7.69 30.57 -19.01
C MET A 1 6.84 29.58 -18.23
N ALA A 2 7.26 29.20 -17.03
CA ALA A 2 6.52 28.29 -16.18
C ALA A 2 5.11 28.83 -15.90
N GLN A 3 4.05 28.13 -16.33
CA GLN A 3 2.68 28.50 -15.94
C GLN A 3 2.47 28.11 -14.48
N ARG A 4 2.18 29.10 -13.64
CA ARG A 4 1.93 28.90 -12.21
C ARG A 4 0.43 28.96 -11.93
N THR A 5 -0.05 28.03 -11.12
CA THR A 5 -1.42 28.06 -10.60
C THR A 5 -1.41 28.69 -9.23
N PHE A 6 -2.26 29.69 -9.04
CA PHE A 6 -2.42 30.43 -7.79
C PHE A 6 -3.72 30.04 -7.11
N ARG A 7 -3.71 29.91 -5.77
CA ARG A 7 -4.88 29.74 -4.91
C ARG A 7 -5.10 31.02 -4.12
N VAL A 8 -6.33 31.53 -4.12
CA VAL A 8 -6.71 32.74 -3.38
C VAL A 8 -6.82 32.44 -1.89
N ILE A 9 -6.01 33.14 -1.10
CA ILE A 9 -5.97 33.00 0.36
C ILE A 9 -6.54 34.22 1.09
N ASN A 10 -6.67 35.36 0.40
CA ASN A 10 -7.28 36.57 0.93
C ASN A 10 -8.34 37.09 -0.04
N ALA A 11 -9.60 36.90 0.33
CA ALA A 11 -10.77 37.17 -0.51
C ALA A 11 -11.66 38.28 0.08
N PRO A 12 -12.46 38.99 -0.75
CA PRO A 12 -12.58 38.82 -2.20
C PRO A 12 -11.37 39.40 -2.96
N LEU A 13 -10.81 38.61 -3.88
CA LEU A 13 -9.71 39.07 -4.73
C LEU A 13 -10.27 39.62 -6.05
N ASN A 14 -10.06 40.91 -6.30
CA ASN A 14 -10.55 41.58 -7.51
C ASN A 14 -9.86 41.11 -8.78
N ILE A 15 -10.67 40.86 -9.82
CA ILE A 15 -10.25 40.65 -11.20
C ILE A 15 -10.43 41.97 -11.94
N ARG A 16 -9.38 42.45 -12.60
CA ARG A 16 -9.36 43.73 -13.33
C ARG A 16 -9.08 43.54 -14.82
N ASN A 17 -9.54 44.48 -15.63
CA ASN A 17 -9.29 44.46 -17.08
C ASN A 17 -7.84 44.77 -17.47
N ALA A 18 -7.07 45.41 -16.58
CA ALA A 18 -5.66 45.73 -16.74
C ALA A 18 -4.97 45.71 -15.36
N PRO A 19 -3.63 45.55 -15.30
CA PRO A 19 -2.88 45.58 -14.05
C PRO A 19 -2.80 46.99 -13.50
N GLY A 20 -3.17 47.17 -12.24
CA GLY A 20 -3.17 48.46 -11.54
C GLY A 20 -4.47 48.70 -10.76
N ILE A 21 -4.42 49.58 -9.78
CA ILE A 21 -5.59 50.02 -9.01
C ILE A 21 -6.14 51.36 -9.53
N ASN A 22 -5.33 52.12 -10.29
CA ASN A 22 -5.70 53.42 -10.85
C ASN A 22 -6.03 53.30 -12.34
N GLY A 23 -7.19 53.82 -12.76
CA GLY A 23 -7.59 53.83 -14.18
C GLY A 23 -8.02 52.46 -14.75
N THR A 24 -8.25 51.46 -13.89
CA THR A 24 -8.67 50.10 -14.27
C THR A 24 -10.05 49.79 -13.69
N THR A 25 -10.81 48.92 -14.36
CA THR A 25 -12.16 48.52 -13.96
C THR A 25 -12.12 47.13 -13.32
N VAL A 26 -12.81 46.95 -12.18
CA VAL A 26 -13.06 45.63 -11.60
C VAL A 26 -14.15 44.93 -12.42
N ILE A 27 -13.81 43.78 -12.99
CA ILE A 27 -14.65 43.00 -13.89
C ILE A 27 -15.11 41.67 -13.27
N GLY A 28 -14.69 41.39 -12.03
CA GLY A 28 -15.13 40.23 -11.26
C GLY A 28 -14.32 40.05 -9.99
N THR A 29 -14.59 38.98 -9.25
CA THR A 29 -13.84 38.60 -8.05
C THR A 29 -13.62 37.09 -7.97
N PHE A 30 -12.58 36.68 -7.23
CA PHE A 30 -12.41 35.33 -6.72
C PHE A 30 -12.77 35.24 -5.24
N ALA A 31 -13.38 34.12 -4.85
CA ALA A 31 -13.57 33.73 -3.46
C ALA A 31 -12.32 33.01 -2.91
N VAL A 32 -12.29 32.78 -1.60
CA VAL A 32 -11.22 31.98 -0.95
C VAL A 32 -11.16 30.57 -1.55
N ASP A 33 -9.96 30.00 -1.61
CA ASP A 33 -9.62 28.69 -2.19
C ASP A 33 -9.87 28.51 -3.69
N GLN A 34 -10.44 29.50 -4.38
CA GLN A 34 -10.50 29.48 -5.85
C GLN A 34 -9.11 29.62 -6.45
N THR A 35 -8.90 29.00 -7.61
CA THR A 35 -7.63 29.02 -8.31
C THR A 35 -7.69 29.74 -9.65
N PHE A 36 -6.55 30.26 -10.09
CA PHE A 36 -6.35 30.78 -11.44
C PHE A 36 -4.93 30.49 -11.93
N THR A 37 -4.78 30.32 -13.24
CA THR A 37 -3.50 29.99 -13.88
C THR A 37 -2.94 31.21 -14.59
N GLU A 38 -1.65 31.45 -14.40
CA GLU A 38 -0.89 32.49 -15.07
C GLU A 38 -0.73 32.22 -16.57
N ILE A 39 -1.10 33.19 -17.41
CA ILE A 39 -1.03 33.10 -18.88
C ILE A 39 -0.08 34.11 -19.52
N GLY A 40 0.55 34.99 -18.73
CA GLY A 40 1.44 36.04 -19.22
C GLY A 40 2.37 36.56 -18.12
N GLU A 41 3.32 37.41 -18.50
CA GLU A 41 4.32 37.92 -17.56
C GLU A 41 3.70 38.75 -16.43
N PRO A 42 4.09 38.50 -15.16
CA PRO A 42 3.70 39.34 -14.04
C PRO A 42 4.10 40.79 -14.26
N ARG A 43 3.27 41.71 -13.79
CA ARG A 43 3.55 43.14 -13.84
C ARG A 43 3.53 43.74 -12.45
N GLU A 44 4.52 44.57 -12.15
CA GLU A 44 4.58 45.32 -10.90
C GLU A 44 4.07 46.74 -11.16
N VAL A 45 2.86 47.04 -10.68
CA VAL A 45 2.15 48.31 -10.94
C VAL A 45 1.41 48.71 -9.66
N ASP A 46 1.46 50.00 -9.32
CA ASP A 46 0.83 50.59 -8.12
C ASP A 46 1.23 49.91 -6.79
N GLY A 47 2.44 49.37 -6.70
CA GLY A 47 2.94 48.69 -5.49
C GLY A 47 2.40 47.27 -5.30
N PHE A 48 1.84 46.64 -6.33
CA PHE A 48 1.41 45.24 -6.30
C PHE A 48 2.06 44.44 -7.44
N ARG A 49 2.29 43.14 -7.20
CA ARG A 49 2.59 42.19 -8.26
C ARG A 49 1.29 41.60 -8.80
N TRP A 50 1.03 41.85 -10.07
CA TRP A 50 -0.17 41.45 -10.80
C TRP A 50 0.10 40.23 -11.67
N ILE A 51 -0.84 39.29 -11.67
CA ILE A 51 -0.79 38.07 -12.49
C ILE A 51 -1.90 38.14 -13.53
N GLN A 52 -1.54 37.90 -14.80
CA GLN A 52 -2.51 37.77 -15.88
C GLN A 52 -3.05 36.34 -15.92
N HIS A 53 -4.37 36.21 -16.00
CA HIS A 53 -5.07 34.95 -16.17
C HIS A 53 -6.22 35.12 -17.17
N GLU A 54 -6.89 34.04 -17.56
CA GLU A 54 -7.91 34.05 -18.64
C GLU A 54 -9.07 35.02 -18.40
N ARG A 55 -9.35 35.35 -17.13
CA ARG A 55 -10.45 36.24 -16.71
C ARG A 55 -10.02 37.71 -16.55
N GLY A 56 -8.72 38.03 -16.63
CA GLY A 56 -8.19 39.38 -16.42
C GLY A 56 -6.89 39.39 -15.61
N TRP A 57 -6.75 40.38 -14.73
CA TRP A 57 -5.59 40.59 -13.87
C TRP A 57 -5.99 40.58 -12.41
N SER A 58 -5.26 39.84 -11.58
CA SER A 58 -5.45 39.80 -10.12
C SER A 58 -4.13 40.04 -9.39
N ALA A 59 -4.18 40.69 -8.24
CA ALA A 59 -2.99 40.92 -7.43
C ALA A 59 -2.58 39.63 -6.69
N GLU A 60 -1.32 39.22 -6.80
CA GLU A 60 -0.74 38.10 -6.04
C GLU A 60 -0.31 38.58 -4.65
N ARG A 61 0.43 39.69 -4.59
CA ARG A 61 0.94 40.27 -3.34
C ARG A 61 1.12 41.79 -3.43
N SER A 62 1.07 42.43 -2.28
CA SER A 62 1.51 43.82 -2.06
C SER A 62 3.03 43.85 -1.90
N LEU A 63 3.68 44.75 -2.63
CA LEU A 63 5.11 45.01 -2.54
C LEU A 63 5.45 46.00 -1.41
N ASN A 64 4.46 46.77 -0.94
CA ASN A 64 4.66 47.79 0.09
C ASN A 64 4.63 47.23 1.51
N ASP A 65 3.80 46.21 1.77
CA ASP A 65 3.58 45.66 3.11
C ASP A 65 3.58 44.12 3.17
N GLY A 66 3.93 43.46 2.05
CA GLY A 66 4.12 42.02 2.00
C GLY A 66 2.84 41.19 2.11
N ARG A 67 1.65 41.79 2.13
CA ARG A 67 0.38 41.04 2.15
C ARG A 67 0.26 40.16 0.91
N ILE A 68 -0.06 38.88 1.12
CA ILE A 68 -0.28 37.89 0.06
C ILE A 68 -1.78 37.70 -0.12
N PHE A 69 -2.24 37.78 -1.37
CA PHE A 69 -3.63 37.59 -1.76
C PHE A 69 -3.87 36.24 -2.43
N ALA A 70 -2.88 35.76 -3.18
CA ALA A 70 -2.90 34.43 -3.78
C ALA A 70 -1.51 33.78 -3.71
N GLU A 71 -1.45 32.49 -3.38
CA GLU A 71 -0.22 31.72 -3.24
C GLU A 71 -0.09 30.68 -4.35
N VAL A 72 1.14 30.34 -4.74
CA VAL A 72 1.40 29.32 -5.76
C VAL A 72 1.11 27.94 -5.18
N VAL A 73 0.17 27.20 -5.78
CA VAL A 73 -0.16 25.81 -5.42
C VAL A 73 0.50 24.79 -6.35
N ALA A 74 0.99 25.24 -7.51
CA ALA A 74 1.89 24.47 -8.38
C ALA A 74 2.70 25.42 -9.28
N ALA A 75 4.03 25.29 -9.26
CA ALA A 75 4.89 25.87 -10.29
C ALA A 75 5.27 24.75 -11.26
N GLN A 76 4.82 24.81 -12.51
CA GLN A 76 5.35 23.93 -13.56
C GLN A 76 6.60 24.57 -14.16
N ASP A 77 7.78 24.26 -13.61
CA ASP A 77 9.05 24.61 -14.25
C ASP A 77 9.12 23.97 -15.64
N THR A 78 9.25 24.80 -16.68
CA THR A 78 9.52 24.35 -18.05
C THR A 78 10.98 23.94 -18.17
N VAL A 79 11.33 22.82 -17.55
CA VAL A 79 12.24 21.84 -18.15
C VAL A 79 11.29 20.79 -18.71
N ALA A 80 11.39 20.46 -20.00
CA ALA A 80 10.54 19.44 -20.62
C ALA A 80 10.40 18.23 -19.66
N PRO A 81 9.17 17.73 -19.38
CA PRO A 81 9.03 16.59 -18.51
C PRO A 81 9.73 15.42 -19.18
N ARG A 82 10.92 15.08 -18.70
CA ARG A 82 11.49 13.75 -18.85
C ARG A 82 10.44 12.85 -18.21
N SER A 83 9.81 11.99 -19.00
CA SER A 83 8.48 11.48 -18.67
C SER A 83 8.47 10.89 -17.26
N GLU A 84 7.45 11.21 -16.48
CA GLU A 84 7.13 10.44 -15.28
C GLU A 84 6.52 9.08 -15.68
N LEU A 85 7.14 8.35 -16.59
CA LEU A 85 6.86 6.92 -16.75
C LEU A 85 7.51 6.20 -15.57
N ARG A 86 6.89 6.34 -14.39
CA ARG A 86 7.17 5.50 -13.22
C ARG A 86 6.53 4.13 -13.41
N ARG A 87 6.87 3.47 -14.52
CA ARG A 87 6.45 2.09 -14.76
C ARG A 87 7.15 1.22 -13.75
N THR A 88 6.38 0.37 -13.08
CA THR A 88 6.98 -0.72 -12.30
C THR A 88 7.13 -1.90 -13.22
N LEU A 89 8.35 -2.39 -13.42
CA LEU A 89 8.61 -3.62 -14.16
C LEU A 89 8.85 -4.77 -13.19
N ARG A 90 8.30 -5.95 -13.49
CA ARG A 90 8.59 -7.22 -12.81
C ARG A 90 9.53 -8.05 -13.68
N VAL A 91 10.66 -8.49 -13.13
CA VAL A 91 11.59 -9.41 -13.79
C VAL A 91 10.90 -10.76 -13.96
N VAL A 92 10.89 -11.27 -15.19
CA VAL A 92 10.35 -12.60 -15.54
C VAL A 92 11.45 -13.59 -15.91
N ALA A 93 12.65 -13.10 -16.24
CA ALA A 93 13.83 -13.94 -16.43
C ALA A 93 14.32 -14.56 -15.11
N PRO A 94 14.87 -15.78 -15.12
CA PRO A 94 15.45 -16.40 -13.92
C PRO A 94 16.55 -15.53 -13.27
N LEU A 95 17.40 -14.94 -14.10
CA LEU A 95 18.46 -13.99 -13.72
C LEU A 95 18.53 -12.89 -14.77
N LEU A 96 18.60 -11.64 -14.33
CA LEU A 96 18.72 -10.48 -15.19
C LEU A 96 19.86 -9.57 -14.71
N ASN A 97 20.85 -9.31 -15.57
CA ASN A 97 22.02 -8.53 -15.18
C ASN A 97 21.70 -7.04 -14.99
N ILE A 98 22.32 -6.44 -13.99
CA ILE A 98 22.33 -4.98 -13.77
C ILE A 98 23.66 -4.45 -14.30
N ARG A 99 23.62 -3.37 -15.08
CA ARG A 99 24.79 -2.78 -15.75
C ARG A 99 24.90 -1.28 -15.51
N SER A 100 26.11 -0.76 -15.64
CA SER A 100 26.38 0.68 -15.48
C SER A 100 25.86 1.54 -16.63
N ALA A 101 25.66 0.95 -17.81
CA ALA A 101 25.11 1.60 -19.00
C ALA A 101 24.25 0.58 -19.78
N PRO A 102 23.35 1.04 -20.67
CA PRO A 102 22.48 0.16 -21.47
C PRO A 102 23.28 -0.49 -22.61
N SER A 103 24.19 -1.42 -22.27
CA SER A 103 25.01 -2.15 -23.23
C SER A 103 25.49 -3.48 -22.64
N LEU A 104 25.61 -4.51 -23.46
CA LEU A 104 26.20 -5.80 -23.12
C LEU A 104 27.69 -5.70 -22.75
N SER A 105 28.40 -4.68 -23.23
CA SER A 105 29.81 -4.43 -22.90
C SER A 105 29.99 -3.61 -21.62
N ALA A 106 28.92 -3.05 -21.06
CA ALA A 106 29.00 -2.23 -19.84
C ALA A 106 29.28 -3.08 -18.60
N THR A 107 29.95 -2.48 -17.60
CA THR A 107 30.27 -3.13 -16.32
C THR A 107 29.03 -3.72 -15.68
N ARG A 108 29.09 -5.00 -15.29
CA ARG A 108 28.05 -5.66 -14.51
C ARG A 108 28.13 -5.18 -13.06
N LEU A 109 27.07 -4.52 -12.60
CA LEU A 109 26.94 -4.01 -11.23
C LEU A 109 26.26 -5.02 -10.30
N GLY A 110 25.50 -5.98 -10.84
CA GLY A 110 24.80 -6.97 -10.04
C GLY A 110 23.85 -7.83 -10.86
N VAL A 111 22.89 -8.45 -10.17
CA VAL A 111 21.85 -9.28 -10.78
C VAL A 111 20.51 -9.05 -10.08
N LEU A 112 19.45 -9.23 -10.86
CA LEU A 112 18.06 -9.29 -10.43
C LEU A 112 17.56 -10.73 -10.62
N PHE A 113 16.73 -11.19 -9.72
CA PHE A 113 16.08 -12.49 -9.76
C PHE A 113 14.64 -12.38 -10.26
N SER A 114 14.10 -13.49 -10.79
CA SER A 114 12.70 -13.57 -11.20
C SER A 114 11.76 -13.11 -10.07
N GLY A 115 10.77 -12.29 -10.43
CA GLY A 115 9.81 -11.68 -9.51
C GLY A 115 10.23 -10.33 -8.93
N GLU A 116 11.52 -9.94 -9.00
CA GLU A 116 11.95 -8.62 -8.53
C GLU A 116 11.23 -7.49 -9.28
N ARG A 117 10.84 -6.44 -8.55
CA ARG A 117 10.11 -5.29 -9.08
C ARG A 117 10.97 -4.04 -9.00
N LEU A 118 11.04 -3.30 -10.11
CA LEU A 118 11.86 -2.10 -10.22
C LEU A 118 11.05 -0.97 -10.84
N THR A 119 11.21 0.23 -10.28
CA THR A 119 10.62 1.44 -10.87
C THR A 119 11.56 1.97 -11.94
N GLU A 120 11.02 2.22 -13.13
CA GLU A 120 11.72 2.92 -14.19
C GLU A 120 11.95 4.38 -13.77
N VAL A 121 13.22 4.81 -13.76
CA VAL A 121 13.62 6.14 -13.27
C VAL A 121 14.12 7.06 -14.39
N ASP A 122 14.17 6.56 -15.63
CA ASP A 122 14.62 7.29 -16.81
C ASP A 122 14.11 6.60 -18.06
N GLU A 123 14.13 7.33 -19.18
CA GLU A 123 13.67 6.84 -20.46
C GLU A 123 14.44 5.58 -20.89
N PRO A 124 13.74 4.60 -21.47
CA PRO A 124 14.37 3.38 -21.94
C PRO A 124 15.27 3.66 -23.13
N ARG A 125 16.28 2.81 -23.32
CA ARG A 125 17.29 2.94 -24.38
C ARG A 125 17.35 1.68 -25.19
N GLU A 126 17.50 1.81 -26.50
CA GLU A 126 17.69 0.67 -27.39
C GLU A 126 19.17 0.56 -27.74
N ALA A 127 19.77 -0.60 -27.45
CA ALA A 127 21.18 -0.86 -27.68
C ALA A 127 21.44 -2.37 -27.68
N ASP A 128 22.43 -2.80 -28.46
CA ASP A 128 22.88 -4.20 -28.56
C ASP A 128 21.76 -5.22 -28.88
N GLY A 129 20.69 -4.79 -29.55
CA GLY A 129 19.53 -5.64 -29.86
C GLY A 129 18.49 -5.75 -28.74
N PHE A 130 18.62 -4.95 -27.68
CA PHE A 130 17.70 -4.95 -26.53
C PHE A 130 17.09 -3.58 -26.29
N ARG A 131 15.86 -3.58 -25.75
CA ARG A 131 15.31 -2.44 -25.04
C ARG A 131 15.76 -2.51 -23.59
N TRP A 132 16.42 -1.47 -23.11
CA TRP A 132 16.94 -1.33 -21.75
C TRP A 132 16.08 -0.36 -20.96
N PHE A 133 15.79 -0.68 -19.71
CA PHE A 133 15.15 0.24 -18.77
C PHE A 133 16.15 0.63 -17.67
N LYS A 134 16.06 1.87 -17.20
CA LYS A 134 16.89 2.35 -16.08
C LYS A 134 16.11 2.28 -14.79
N HIS A 135 16.78 1.84 -13.73
CA HIS A 135 16.27 1.81 -12.37
C HIS A 135 17.35 2.32 -11.41
N GLU A 136 17.04 2.52 -10.13
CA GLU A 136 17.97 3.12 -9.14
C GLU A 136 19.31 2.36 -9.00
N ARG A 137 19.32 1.06 -9.31
CA ARG A 137 20.51 0.18 -9.21
C ARG A 137 21.34 0.13 -10.50
N GLY A 138 20.86 0.67 -11.63
CA GLY A 138 21.55 0.63 -12.93
C GLY A 138 20.61 0.43 -14.12
N TRP A 139 21.12 -0.24 -15.16
CA TRP A 139 20.40 -0.58 -16.38
C TRP A 139 20.23 -2.10 -16.52
N SER A 140 19.05 -2.52 -16.96
CA SER A 140 18.76 -3.92 -17.26
C SER A 140 17.98 -4.05 -18.57
N ALA A 141 18.16 -5.17 -19.26
CA ALA A 141 17.42 -5.47 -20.49
C ALA A 141 15.98 -5.84 -20.14
N GLU A 142 15.01 -5.20 -20.79
CA GLU A 142 13.58 -5.50 -20.64
C GLU A 142 13.14 -6.59 -21.60
N ARG A 143 13.51 -6.46 -22.88
CA ARG A 143 13.16 -7.37 -23.96
C ARG A 143 14.14 -7.25 -25.12
N THR A 144 14.18 -8.24 -25.99
CA THR A 144 14.82 -8.11 -27.29
C THR A 144 14.02 -7.16 -28.19
N LEU A 145 14.69 -6.45 -29.09
CA LEU A 145 14.03 -5.54 -30.04
C LEU A 145 13.12 -6.30 -31.01
N ASP A 146 13.48 -7.54 -31.37
CA ASP A 146 12.62 -8.45 -32.15
C ASP A 146 11.46 -9.03 -31.34
N SER A 147 11.36 -8.70 -30.06
CA SER A 147 10.30 -9.09 -29.12
C SER A 147 10.14 -10.60 -28.91
N LYS A 148 11.13 -11.42 -29.29
CA LYS A 148 11.11 -12.87 -29.04
C LYS A 148 11.40 -13.24 -27.60
N GLU A 149 12.19 -12.43 -26.89
CA GLU A 149 12.52 -12.67 -25.49
C GLU A 149 12.10 -11.47 -24.63
N LEU A 150 11.43 -11.77 -23.52
CA LEU A 150 10.98 -10.82 -22.52
C LEU A 150 11.65 -11.17 -21.19
N PHE A 151 12.38 -10.22 -20.62
CA PHE A 151 13.13 -10.37 -19.37
C PHE A 151 12.50 -9.62 -18.21
N ALA A 152 11.80 -8.52 -18.48
CA ALA A 152 11.00 -7.78 -17.52
C ALA A 152 9.70 -7.31 -18.19
N THR A 153 8.58 -7.35 -17.46
CA THR A 153 7.26 -6.95 -17.97
C THR A 153 6.71 -5.81 -17.12
N GLU A 154 6.00 -4.88 -17.76
CA GLU A 154 5.29 -3.83 -17.05
C GLU A 154 4.22 -4.45 -16.14
N VAL A 155 4.26 -4.09 -14.86
CA VAL A 155 3.20 -4.38 -13.91
C VAL A 155 2.09 -3.40 -14.20
N GLN A 156 1.03 -3.86 -14.88
CA GLN A 156 -0.18 -3.08 -14.96
C GLN A 156 -0.74 -2.89 -13.55
N PRO A 157 -1.11 -1.66 -13.15
CA PRO A 157 -1.88 -1.49 -11.94
C PRO A 157 -3.15 -2.33 -12.08
N ALA A 158 -3.35 -3.29 -11.17
CA ALA A 158 -4.61 -4.02 -11.12
C ALA A 158 -5.77 -2.99 -11.12
N PRO A 159 -6.82 -3.18 -11.91
CA PRO A 159 -7.97 -2.27 -11.88
C PRO A 159 -8.43 -2.08 -10.44
N PRO A 160 -8.92 -0.88 -10.07
CA PRO A 160 -9.37 -0.62 -8.71
C PRO A 160 -10.39 -1.68 -8.32
N LEU A 161 -10.07 -2.38 -7.26
CA LEU A 161 -10.84 -3.52 -6.83
C LEU A 161 -12.10 -2.99 -6.13
N ASN A 162 -13.25 -3.08 -6.80
CA ASN A 162 -14.54 -2.65 -6.28
C ASN A 162 -14.98 -3.62 -5.18
N LEU A 163 -14.53 -3.37 -3.95
CA LEU A 163 -15.03 -4.07 -2.77
C LEU A 163 -16.45 -3.60 -2.45
N PRO A 164 -17.33 -4.49 -1.94
CA PRO A 164 -18.61 -4.06 -1.42
C PRO A 164 -18.42 -3.15 -0.20
N GLU A 165 -19.40 -2.32 0.13
CA GLU A 165 -19.34 -1.52 1.37
C GLU A 165 -19.43 -2.38 2.64
N ARG A 166 -19.98 -3.60 2.51
CA ARG A 166 -20.21 -4.52 3.62
C ARG A 166 -20.01 -5.96 3.17
N LEU A 167 -19.52 -6.78 4.09
CA LEU A 167 -19.39 -8.22 3.94
C LEU A 167 -20.59 -8.91 4.60
N GLU A 168 -21.25 -9.80 3.86
CA GLU A 168 -22.34 -10.60 4.40
C GLU A 168 -21.77 -11.64 5.39
N LEU A 169 -22.38 -11.71 6.57
CA LEU A 169 -22.05 -12.67 7.61
C LEU A 169 -22.95 -13.90 7.49
N PRO A 170 -22.48 -15.09 7.89
CA PRO A 170 -23.28 -16.33 7.82
C PRO A 170 -24.61 -16.29 8.58
N ASN A 171 -24.78 -15.39 9.55
CA ASN A 171 -26.02 -15.20 10.30
C ASN A 171 -27.00 -14.19 9.64
N GLY A 172 -26.71 -13.71 8.43
CA GLY A 172 -27.52 -12.72 7.71
C GLY A 172 -27.26 -11.27 8.10
N ASN A 173 -26.42 -11.01 9.11
CA ASN A 173 -25.96 -9.65 9.41
C ASN A 173 -24.86 -9.22 8.44
N ALA A 174 -24.46 -7.95 8.53
CA ALA A 174 -23.39 -7.39 7.71
C ALA A 174 -22.24 -6.84 8.57
N CYS A 175 -21.01 -7.03 8.10
CA CYS A 175 -19.80 -6.42 8.62
C CYS A 175 -19.41 -5.25 7.71
N PRO A 176 -19.47 -3.99 8.18
CA PRO A 176 -18.98 -2.86 7.39
C PRO A 176 -17.51 -3.05 7.00
N LEU A 177 -17.14 -2.73 5.75
CA LEU A 177 -15.75 -2.71 5.34
C LEU A 177 -15.21 -1.30 5.51
N LEU A 178 -14.43 -1.11 6.58
CA LEU A 178 -13.76 0.15 6.89
C LEU A 178 -12.29 0.07 6.44
N GLU A 179 -11.72 1.20 6.03
CA GLU A 179 -10.28 1.32 5.87
C GLU A 179 -9.60 1.42 7.24
N LEU A 180 -9.47 0.28 7.94
CA LEU A 180 -8.77 0.23 9.23
C LEU A 180 -7.29 0.55 9.05
N PHE A 181 -6.63 -0.09 8.08
CA PHE A 181 -5.20 0.08 7.85
C PHE A 181 -4.94 1.15 6.79
N THR A 182 -4.43 2.30 7.23
CA THR A 182 -3.99 3.41 6.37
C THR A 182 -2.46 3.44 6.18
N ARG A 183 -1.75 2.54 6.89
CA ARG A 183 -0.33 2.22 6.71
C ARG A 183 -0.15 0.71 6.78
N MET A 184 0.81 0.19 6.02
CA MET A 184 1.19 -1.23 6.14
C MET A 184 1.77 -1.53 7.53
N PRO A 185 1.22 -2.55 8.24
CA PRO A 185 1.74 -2.97 9.55
C PRO A 185 3.19 -3.44 9.52
N ILE A 186 3.71 -3.82 8.34
CA ILE A 186 5.07 -4.31 8.15
C ILE A 186 5.63 -3.86 6.80
N SER A 187 6.95 -3.71 6.72
CA SER A 187 7.63 -3.35 5.48
C SER A 187 7.51 -4.45 4.43
N LEU A 188 6.74 -4.21 3.36
CA LEU A 188 6.63 -5.14 2.23
C LEU A 188 7.99 -5.39 1.54
N ALA A 189 8.92 -4.44 1.59
CA ALA A 189 10.27 -4.65 1.05
C ALA A 189 11.02 -5.76 1.83
N GLN A 190 10.78 -5.86 3.14
CA GLN A 190 11.41 -6.85 4.01
C GLN A 190 10.58 -8.14 4.14
N THR A 191 9.31 -8.15 3.74
CA THR A 191 8.50 -9.37 3.65
C THR A 191 9.00 -10.27 2.51
N GLN A 192 9.34 -11.52 2.84
CA GLN A 192 9.93 -12.51 1.92
C GLN A 192 8.92 -13.55 1.42
N TRP A 193 7.93 -13.88 2.22
CA TRP A 193 6.83 -14.78 1.85
C TRP A 193 5.53 -14.32 2.52
N ILE A 194 4.41 -14.80 2.00
CA ILE A 194 3.09 -14.50 2.54
C ILE A 194 2.30 -15.80 2.70
N GLN A 195 1.48 -15.88 3.75
CA GLN A 195 0.40 -16.85 3.81
C GLN A 195 -0.91 -16.07 3.91
N TYR A 196 -1.78 -16.21 2.92
CA TYR A 196 -3.05 -15.50 2.88
C TYR A 196 -4.05 -16.01 3.92
N PHE A 197 -5.08 -15.21 4.17
CA PHE A 197 -6.25 -15.62 4.93
C PHE A 197 -7.04 -16.72 4.20
N GLY A 198 -7.66 -17.61 4.97
CA GLY A 198 -8.58 -18.62 4.45
C GLY A 198 -7.91 -19.92 3.98
N ASN A 199 -8.25 -20.35 2.76
CA ASN A 199 -8.01 -21.69 2.23
C ASN A 199 -6.57 -21.95 1.75
N THR A 200 -5.58 -21.74 2.60
CA THR A 200 -4.18 -22.00 2.23
C THR A 200 -3.83 -23.48 2.27
N ARG A 201 -2.88 -23.88 1.42
CA ARG A 201 -2.31 -25.25 1.45
C ARG A 201 -1.71 -25.57 2.81
N PHE A 202 -1.09 -24.59 3.47
CA PHE A 202 -0.53 -24.78 4.80
C PHE A 202 -1.62 -25.07 5.84
N ALA A 203 -2.71 -24.29 5.85
CA ALA A 203 -3.85 -24.55 6.74
C ALA A 203 -4.49 -25.91 6.48
N TYR A 204 -4.65 -26.28 5.21
CA TYR A 204 -5.11 -27.61 4.84
C TYR A 204 -4.16 -28.73 5.32
N SER A 205 -2.85 -28.53 5.19
CA SER A 205 -1.86 -29.52 5.66
C SER A 205 -1.90 -29.72 7.18
N LEU A 206 -2.13 -28.66 7.95
CA LEU A 206 -2.27 -28.75 9.40
C LEU A 206 -3.57 -29.44 9.79
N THR A 207 -4.70 -29.05 9.21
CA THR A 207 -6.01 -29.67 9.52
C THR A 207 -6.12 -31.14 9.14
N THR A 208 -5.28 -31.62 8.22
CA THR A 208 -5.22 -33.03 7.82
C THR A 208 -4.03 -33.77 8.44
N ASP A 209 -3.26 -33.11 9.31
CA ASP A 209 -2.06 -33.69 9.93
C ASP A 209 -2.43 -34.87 10.85
N ARG A 210 -1.61 -35.94 10.81
CA ARG A 210 -1.78 -37.10 11.69
C ARG A 210 -1.54 -36.75 13.17
N ASN A 211 -0.72 -35.75 13.45
CA ASN A 211 -0.48 -35.23 14.78
C ASN A 211 -1.66 -34.36 15.24
N VAL A 212 -2.35 -34.80 16.29
CA VAL A 212 -3.54 -34.13 16.83
C VAL A 212 -3.25 -32.69 17.29
N GLN A 213 -2.07 -32.40 17.82
CA GLN A 213 -1.72 -31.05 18.26
C GLN A 213 -1.58 -30.10 17.08
N ARG A 214 -0.91 -30.55 16.01
CA ARG A 214 -0.81 -29.79 14.75
C ARG A 214 -2.18 -29.58 14.11
N ARG A 215 -3.04 -30.61 14.16
CA ARG A 215 -4.42 -30.56 13.67
C ARG A 215 -5.28 -29.50 14.34
N ARG A 216 -4.99 -29.19 15.61
CA ARG A 216 -5.76 -28.24 16.41
C ARG A 216 -5.43 -26.78 16.12
N ALA A 217 -4.31 -26.48 15.44
CA ALA A 217 -3.78 -25.14 15.25
C ALA A 217 -4.82 -24.15 14.68
N TYR A 218 -5.61 -24.56 13.69
CA TYR A 218 -6.60 -23.72 13.02
C TYR A 218 -8.06 -24.08 13.35
N LEU A 219 -8.31 -24.92 14.35
CA LEU A 219 -9.69 -25.25 14.72
C LEU A 219 -10.47 -24.01 15.18
N TYR A 220 -9.83 -23.07 15.88
CA TYR A 220 -10.50 -21.82 16.27
C TYR A 220 -11.04 -20.99 15.09
N SER A 221 -10.52 -21.22 13.88
CA SER A 221 -10.86 -20.55 12.63
C SER A 221 -11.39 -21.54 11.59
N GLN A 222 -12.13 -22.55 12.06
CA GLN A 222 -12.80 -23.55 11.23
C GLN A 222 -11.88 -24.34 10.28
N GLY A 223 -10.63 -24.53 10.68
CA GLY A 223 -9.62 -25.22 9.90
C GLY A 223 -9.03 -24.40 8.74
N LEU A 224 -9.42 -23.14 8.58
CA LEU A 224 -8.81 -22.22 7.64
C LEU A 224 -7.85 -21.28 8.35
N HIS A 225 -6.96 -20.63 7.60
CA HIS A 225 -6.05 -19.66 8.18
C HIS A 225 -6.81 -18.40 8.65
N GLY A 226 -6.76 -18.10 9.95
CA GLY A 226 -7.48 -16.99 10.58
C GLY A 226 -6.89 -15.59 10.35
N GLY A 227 -5.77 -15.45 9.66
CA GLY A 227 -5.11 -14.17 9.46
C GLY A 227 -4.30 -14.11 8.17
N VAL A 228 -3.38 -13.16 8.09
CA VAL A 228 -2.37 -13.08 7.03
C VAL A 228 -1.02 -13.10 7.69
N ASP A 229 -0.14 -14.00 7.24
CA ASP A 229 1.21 -14.12 7.78
C ASP A 229 2.19 -13.42 6.85
N PHE A 230 2.97 -12.51 7.42
CA PHE A 230 4.03 -11.77 6.72
C PHE A 230 5.39 -12.30 7.15
N GLY A 231 5.97 -13.15 6.32
CA GLY A 231 7.25 -13.81 6.57
C GLY A 231 8.46 -12.94 6.39
N SER A 232 9.46 -13.09 7.26
CA SER A 232 10.72 -12.34 7.22
C SER A 232 11.97 -13.18 6.95
N ASN A 233 11.83 -14.51 6.86
CA ASN A 233 12.94 -15.47 6.78
C ASN A 233 13.98 -15.28 7.91
N GLY A 234 13.52 -15.03 9.14
CA GLY A 234 14.39 -14.90 10.30
C GLY A 234 15.07 -13.53 10.45
N VAL A 235 14.61 -12.52 9.70
CA VAL A 235 15.06 -11.13 9.87
C VAL A 235 14.11 -10.40 10.81
N GLU A 236 14.64 -9.71 11.83
CA GLU A 236 13.81 -8.88 12.68
C GLU A 236 13.27 -7.68 11.88
N VAL A 237 11.95 -7.56 11.80
CA VAL A 237 11.28 -6.46 11.11
C VAL A 237 10.35 -5.74 12.09
N PRO A 238 10.38 -4.40 12.16
CA PRO A 238 9.44 -3.64 12.97
C PRO A 238 7.99 -3.83 12.54
N VAL A 239 7.13 -4.04 13.53
CA VAL A 239 5.67 -4.14 13.37
C VAL A 239 5.03 -2.87 13.88
N PHE A 240 4.21 -2.25 13.04
CA PHE A 240 3.45 -1.03 13.32
C PHE A 240 1.97 -1.35 13.43
N ALA A 241 1.22 -0.51 14.15
CA ALA A 241 -0.22 -0.67 14.25
C ALA A 241 -0.87 -0.58 12.85
N GLY A 242 -0.44 0.37 12.01
CA GLY A 242 -1.02 0.57 10.69
C GLY A 242 -2.44 1.16 10.70
N MET A 243 -3.05 1.26 11.87
CA MET A 243 -4.40 1.75 12.14
C MET A 243 -4.43 2.61 13.42
N THR A 244 -5.46 3.43 13.57
CA THR A 244 -5.80 4.06 14.85
C THR A 244 -6.59 3.10 15.72
N GLY A 245 -6.37 3.10 17.03
CA GLY A 245 -7.14 2.29 17.97
C GLY A 245 -6.65 2.39 19.41
N GLN A 246 -7.11 1.48 20.25
CA GLN A 246 -6.66 1.33 21.64
C GLN A 246 -6.12 -0.09 21.86
N VAL A 247 -4.98 -0.23 22.53
CA VAL A 247 -4.46 -1.54 22.94
C VAL A 247 -5.39 -2.14 23.99
N SER A 248 -6.04 -3.26 23.68
CA SER A 248 -6.95 -3.97 24.60
C SER A 248 -6.31 -5.18 25.25
N VAL A 249 -5.26 -5.74 24.65
CA VAL A 249 -4.54 -6.90 25.18
C VAL A 249 -3.06 -6.78 24.87
N VAL A 250 -2.23 -7.04 25.87
CA VAL A 250 -0.83 -7.40 25.71
C VAL A 250 -0.65 -8.75 26.43
N ARG A 251 -0.14 -9.75 25.72
CA ARG A 251 0.11 -11.08 26.28
C ARG A 251 1.49 -11.56 25.87
N LEU A 252 2.24 -12.01 26.87
CA LEU A 252 3.58 -12.54 26.73
C LEU A 252 3.57 -14.05 27.01
N ASN A 253 4.53 -14.78 26.45
CA ASN A 253 4.77 -16.21 26.72
C ASN A 253 3.52 -17.09 26.58
N THR A 254 2.92 -17.09 25.39
CA THR A 254 1.68 -17.81 25.08
C THR A 254 1.91 -18.96 24.11
N ASP A 255 1.01 -19.95 24.09
CA ASP A 255 1.10 -21.08 23.16
C ASP A 255 0.44 -20.80 21.79
N MET A 256 -0.70 -20.10 21.77
CA MET A 256 -1.53 -19.93 20.56
C MET A 256 -0.95 -18.91 19.55
N TYR A 257 -0.24 -17.89 20.03
CA TYR A 257 0.44 -16.88 19.21
C TYR A 257 1.89 -16.71 19.67
N ALA A 258 2.57 -17.82 19.95
CA ALA A 258 3.87 -17.82 20.59
C ALA A 258 4.92 -16.96 19.85
N PRO A 259 5.80 -16.24 20.58
CA PRO A 259 5.80 -16.12 22.04
C PRO A 259 4.76 -15.11 22.53
N ASN A 260 4.49 -14.03 21.80
CA ASN A 260 3.68 -12.92 22.29
C ASN A 260 2.71 -12.37 21.25
N PHE A 261 1.64 -11.74 21.72
CA PHE A 261 0.71 -11.03 20.88
C PHE A 261 0.15 -9.76 21.54
N VAL A 262 -0.29 -8.84 20.69
CA VAL A 262 -1.02 -7.62 21.05
C VAL A 262 -2.37 -7.62 20.35
N MET A 263 -3.41 -7.12 21.02
CA MET A 263 -4.68 -6.79 20.37
C MET A 263 -4.96 -5.30 20.45
N ILE A 264 -5.38 -4.72 19.33
CA ILE A 264 -5.81 -3.33 19.21
C ILE A 264 -7.28 -3.32 18.79
N VAL A 265 -8.11 -2.54 19.49
CA VAL A 265 -9.52 -2.36 19.18
C VAL A 265 -9.78 -1.02 18.51
N ASN A 266 -10.69 -1.03 17.53
CA ASN A 266 -11.28 0.17 16.92
C ASN A 266 -12.77 -0.11 16.67
N GLY A 267 -13.63 0.47 17.49
CA GLY A 267 -15.07 0.20 17.45
C GLY A 267 -15.37 -1.29 17.65
N SER A 268 -16.07 -1.90 16.69
CA SER A 268 -16.43 -3.33 16.72
C SER A 268 -15.33 -4.26 16.18
N TYR A 269 -14.16 -3.72 15.83
CA TYR A 269 -13.05 -4.48 15.25
C TYR A 269 -11.95 -4.68 16.29
N THR A 270 -11.39 -5.88 16.30
CA THR A 270 -10.18 -6.23 17.05
C THR A 270 -9.14 -6.74 16.07
N VAL A 271 -7.95 -6.17 16.09
CA VAL A 271 -6.81 -6.61 15.28
C VAL A 271 -5.78 -7.27 16.18
N VAL A 272 -5.38 -8.48 15.83
CA VAL A 272 -4.36 -9.27 16.54
C VAL A 272 -3.04 -9.17 15.79
N TYR A 273 -1.97 -8.89 16.52
CA TYR A 273 -0.58 -8.90 16.04
C TYR A 273 0.14 -10.03 16.79
N GLY A 274 0.26 -11.20 16.17
CA GLY A 274 0.87 -12.40 16.76
C GLY A 274 2.31 -12.64 16.30
N HIS A 275 3.00 -13.53 17.02
CA HIS A 275 4.40 -13.92 16.77
C HIS A 275 5.38 -12.74 16.82
N ILE A 276 5.14 -11.80 17.75
CA ILE A 276 5.96 -10.61 17.93
C ILE A 276 6.82 -10.67 19.20
N ALA A 277 7.94 -9.96 19.18
CA ALA A 277 8.84 -9.73 20.30
C ALA A 277 9.02 -8.23 20.53
N ASN A 278 9.73 -7.86 21.61
CA ASN A 278 10.09 -6.48 21.92
C ASN A 278 8.89 -5.52 21.86
N ILE A 279 7.80 -5.91 22.55
CA ILE A 279 6.54 -5.15 22.55
C ILE A 279 6.79 -3.73 23.05
N ALA A 280 6.37 -2.75 22.24
CA ALA A 280 6.60 -1.33 22.45
C ALA A 280 5.33 -0.55 22.84
N VAL A 281 4.25 -1.27 23.19
CA VAL A 281 2.97 -0.69 23.60
C VAL A 281 2.46 -1.28 24.91
N SER A 282 1.58 -0.56 25.60
CA SER A 282 0.98 -0.96 26.88
C SER A 282 -0.54 -1.07 26.79
N LEU A 283 -1.15 -1.87 27.68
CA LEU A 283 -2.61 -1.96 27.81
C LEU A 283 -3.24 -0.57 28.01
N GLY A 284 -4.31 -0.28 27.27
CA GLY A 284 -5.03 1.00 27.30
C GLY A 284 -4.40 2.12 26.47
N GLN A 285 -3.21 1.91 25.90
CA GLN A 285 -2.54 2.91 25.08
C GLN A 285 -3.32 3.20 23.79
N GLN A 286 -3.53 4.49 23.48
CA GLN A 286 -3.99 4.92 22.16
C GLN A 286 -2.85 4.79 21.15
N VAL A 287 -3.15 4.21 20.00
CA VAL A 287 -2.18 4.02 18.90
C VAL A 287 -2.65 4.75 17.66
N THR A 288 -1.68 5.15 16.85
CA THR A 288 -1.86 5.70 15.51
C THR A 288 -1.24 4.73 14.49
N PRO A 289 -1.48 4.90 13.19
CA PRO A 289 -0.87 4.06 12.17
C PRO A 289 0.66 3.94 12.29
N ASP A 290 1.33 4.98 12.78
CA ASP A 290 2.79 5.04 12.93
C ASP A 290 3.32 4.50 14.26
N THR A 291 2.45 4.11 15.19
CA THR A 291 2.88 3.54 16.47
C THR A 291 3.48 2.16 16.26
N ARG A 292 4.74 1.97 16.67
CA ARG A 292 5.40 0.65 16.68
C ARG A 292 4.78 -0.20 17.78
N VAL A 293 4.31 -1.39 17.41
CA VAL A 293 3.73 -2.39 18.31
C VAL A 293 4.80 -3.33 18.85
N GLY A 294 5.78 -3.70 18.01
CA GLY A 294 6.87 -4.58 18.38
C GLY A 294 7.81 -4.88 17.22
N MET A 295 8.36 -6.09 17.21
CA MET A 295 9.16 -6.69 16.13
C MET A 295 8.62 -8.07 15.81
N ILE A 296 8.84 -8.57 14.59
CA ILE A 296 8.74 -10.02 14.35
C ILE A 296 9.68 -10.75 15.32
N ASP A 297 9.17 -11.80 15.97
CA ASP A 297 9.99 -12.66 16.80
C ASP A 297 10.77 -13.67 15.95
N VAL A 298 12.08 -13.46 15.84
CA VAL A 298 12.98 -14.38 15.12
C VAL A 298 13.55 -15.47 16.02
N LEU A 299 13.62 -15.23 17.34
CA LEU A 299 14.27 -16.15 18.27
C LEU A 299 13.48 -17.45 18.46
N HIS A 300 12.15 -17.38 18.58
CA HIS A 300 11.34 -18.60 18.73
C HIS A 300 10.96 -19.21 17.37
N ASN A 301 10.82 -18.39 16.33
CA ASN A 301 10.30 -18.84 15.04
C ASN A 301 11.37 -19.15 13.97
N GLY A 302 12.62 -18.72 14.17
CA GLY A 302 13.74 -19.02 13.27
C GLY A 302 13.45 -18.66 11.81
N SER A 303 13.62 -19.61 10.89
CA SER A 303 13.32 -19.41 9.47
C SER A 303 11.84 -19.13 9.18
N ASN A 304 10.94 -19.53 10.08
CA ASN A 304 9.51 -19.30 9.97
C ASN A 304 9.07 -17.99 10.66
N ALA A 305 10.00 -17.10 11.01
CA ALA A 305 9.65 -15.83 11.66
C ALA A 305 8.72 -14.98 10.79
N HIS A 306 7.54 -14.68 11.31
CA HIS A 306 6.48 -13.94 10.62
C HIS A 306 5.68 -13.08 11.59
N LEU A 307 4.96 -12.10 11.06
CA LEU A 307 3.85 -11.44 11.76
C LEU A 307 2.55 -12.15 11.36
N HIS A 308 1.78 -12.65 12.33
CA HIS A 308 0.40 -13.05 12.11
C HIS A 308 -0.53 -11.86 12.35
N LEU A 309 -1.23 -11.41 11.31
CA LEU A 309 -2.20 -10.32 11.38
C LEU A 309 -3.61 -10.86 11.20
N GLU A 310 -4.44 -10.76 12.23
CA GLU A 310 -5.82 -11.25 12.20
C GLU A 310 -6.81 -10.11 12.51
N VAL A 311 -7.92 -10.04 11.79
CA VAL A 311 -9.00 -9.08 12.04
C VAL A 311 -10.24 -9.83 12.51
N ARG A 312 -10.78 -9.40 13.65
CA ARG A 312 -12.03 -9.91 14.21
C ARG A 312 -13.10 -8.84 14.22
N TYR A 313 -14.35 -9.25 14.00
CA TYR A 313 -15.53 -8.39 14.08
C TYR A 313 -16.48 -8.91 15.16
N GLN A 314 -16.89 -8.00 16.06
CA GLN A 314 -17.81 -8.25 17.19
C GLN A 314 -17.40 -9.43 18.08
N GLY A 315 -16.10 -9.77 18.11
CA GLY A 315 -15.57 -10.90 18.89
C GLY A 315 -16.07 -12.28 18.46
N GLN A 316 -16.80 -12.38 17.35
CA GLN A 316 -17.42 -13.63 16.88
C GLN A 316 -16.94 -14.04 15.49
N TRP A 317 -16.54 -13.09 14.66
CA TRP A 317 -16.18 -13.35 13.28
C TRP A 317 -14.71 -13.03 13.06
N ILE A 318 -14.03 -13.87 12.29
CA ILE A 318 -12.68 -13.64 11.78
C ILE A 318 -12.84 -13.32 10.29
N VAL A 319 -12.29 -12.19 9.88
CA VAL A 319 -12.49 -11.60 8.54
C VAL A 319 -11.14 -11.29 7.90
N ASN A 320 -11.10 -11.33 6.58
CA ASN A 320 -9.88 -11.17 5.80
C ASN A 320 -9.25 -9.77 6.00
N PRO A 321 -8.03 -9.67 6.57
CA PRO A 321 -7.35 -8.39 6.80
C PRO A 321 -7.19 -7.52 5.54
N LEU A 322 -7.04 -8.12 4.36
CA LEU A 322 -6.87 -7.38 3.10
C LEU A 322 -8.09 -6.50 2.75
N LEU A 323 -9.29 -6.88 3.20
CA LEU A 323 -10.52 -6.13 2.98
C LEU A 323 -10.54 -4.80 3.76
N PHE A 324 -9.71 -4.68 4.80
CA PHE A 324 -9.63 -3.50 5.67
C PHE A 324 -8.40 -2.64 5.41
N MET A 325 -7.60 -3.00 4.40
CA MET A 325 -6.47 -2.18 3.96
C MET A 325 -6.95 -1.12 2.96
N ARG A 326 -6.39 0.09 3.06
CA ARG A 326 -6.53 1.09 2.00
C ARG A 326 -6.10 0.51 0.65
N ALA A 327 -6.78 0.93 -0.42
CA ALA A 327 -6.68 0.28 -1.72
C ALA A 327 -5.24 0.18 -2.28
N ASP A 328 -4.44 1.24 -2.13
CA ASP A 328 -3.03 1.29 -2.53
C ASP A 328 -2.17 0.24 -1.79
N LEU A 329 -2.38 0.10 -0.49
CA LEU A 329 -1.64 -0.86 0.34
C LEU A 329 -1.99 -2.30 -0.05
N ARG A 330 -3.29 -2.60 -0.18
CA ARG A 330 -3.77 -3.90 -0.65
C ARG A 330 -3.18 -4.23 -2.03
N GLN A 331 -3.22 -3.27 -2.95
CA GLN A 331 -2.69 -3.45 -4.29
C GLN A 331 -1.18 -3.71 -4.28
N ALA A 332 -0.40 -2.97 -3.47
CA ALA A 332 1.03 -3.20 -3.34
C ALA A 332 1.36 -4.62 -2.84
N LEU A 333 0.60 -5.12 -1.85
CA LEU A 333 0.75 -6.47 -1.32
C LEU A 333 0.40 -7.53 -2.36
N LEU A 334 -0.79 -7.46 -2.96
CA LEU A 334 -1.27 -8.42 -3.96
C LEU A 334 -0.37 -8.45 -5.19
N SER A 335 0.17 -7.28 -5.57
CA SER A 335 1.10 -7.22 -6.68
C SER A 335 2.42 -7.90 -6.29
N LYS A 336 2.98 -7.63 -5.10
CA LYS A 336 4.23 -8.27 -4.68
C LYS A 336 4.13 -9.81 -4.65
N PHE A 337 2.99 -10.35 -4.24
CA PHE A 337 2.77 -11.78 -4.07
C PHE A 337 1.64 -12.29 -4.98
N ASP A 338 1.86 -12.28 -6.30
CA ASP A 338 0.84 -12.51 -7.33
C ASP A 338 0.66 -13.99 -7.75
N ASN A 339 1.45 -14.92 -7.21
CA ASN A 339 1.39 -16.35 -7.57
C ASN A 339 0.44 -17.18 -6.69
N TYR A 340 -0.86 -16.92 -6.82
CA TYR A 340 -1.89 -17.52 -5.96
C TYR A 340 -2.10 -19.02 -6.11
N ALA A 341 -1.81 -19.59 -7.29
CA ALA A 341 -2.09 -20.99 -7.59
C ALA A 341 -1.33 -21.98 -6.69
N LEU A 342 -0.21 -21.55 -6.11
CA LEU A 342 0.58 -22.32 -5.16
C LEU A 342 0.19 -22.09 -3.69
N GLU A 343 -0.54 -21.02 -3.40
CA GLU A 343 -0.93 -20.62 -2.05
C GLU A 343 -2.19 -21.33 -1.57
N PHE A 344 -3.18 -21.47 -2.45
CA PHE A 344 -4.48 -22.02 -2.10
C PHE A 344 -4.58 -23.53 -2.36
N GLN A 345 -5.29 -24.22 -1.50
CA GLN A 345 -5.65 -25.62 -1.72
C GLN A 345 -6.71 -25.67 -2.83
N PRO A 346 -6.59 -26.55 -3.85
CA PRO A 346 -7.50 -26.59 -5.01
C PRO A 346 -8.89 -27.12 -4.63
N PHE A 347 -9.71 -26.24 -4.06
CA PHE A 347 -11.13 -26.43 -3.80
C PHE A 347 -11.92 -25.77 -4.93
N ASP A 348 -13.22 -26.08 -5.04
CA ASP A 348 -14.09 -25.45 -6.05
C ASP A 348 -14.37 -23.97 -5.80
N LYS A 349 -13.96 -23.45 -4.63
CA LYS A 349 -14.13 -22.06 -4.20
C LYS A 349 -12.89 -21.59 -3.44
N TRP A 350 -12.82 -20.30 -3.18
CA TRP A 350 -11.79 -19.67 -2.35
C TRP A 350 -10.37 -19.79 -2.91
N GLN A 351 -10.25 -19.52 -4.20
CA GLN A 351 -9.02 -19.71 -4.98
C GLN A 351 -8.21 -18.42 -5.19
N THR A 352 -8.65 -17.30 -4.59
CA THR A 352 -7.93 -16.02 -4.65
C THR A 352 -7.86 -15.35 -3.27
N PRO A 353 -6.92 -14.42 -3.03
CA PRO A 353 -6.78 -13.79 -1.71
C PRO A 353 -8.01 -13.03 -1.22
N LEU A 354 -8.88 -12.56 -2.11
CA LEU A 354 -10.05 -11.76 -1.76
C LEU A 354 -11.36 -12.53 -1.87
N ASP A 355 -11.35 -13.68 -2.56
CA ASP A 355 -12.43 -14.66 -2.53
C ASP A 355 -12.14 -15.63 -1.38
N GLN A 356 -12.50 -15.27 -0.14
CA GLN A 356 -12.32 -16.11 1.03
C GLN A 356 -13.54 -16.00 1.95
N PRO A 357 -13.91 -17.04 2.70
CA PRO A 357 -15.12 -17.02 3.51
C PRO A 357 -14.95 -16.16 4.76
N VAL A 358 -16.05 -15.61 5.28
CA VAL A 358 -16.10 -15.17 6.67
C VAL A 358 -16.01 -16.40 7.57
N LEU A 359 -15.14 -16.34 8.57
CA LEU A 359 -14.94 -17.40 9.54
C LEU A 359 -15.59 -17.03 10.87
N GLN A 360 -16.11 -18.01 11.59
CA GLN A 360 -16.56 -17.87 12.96
C GLN A 360 -15.41 -18.21 13.90
N LEU A 361 -15.19 -17.37 14.92
CA LEU A 361 -14.28 -17.66 16.01
C LEU A 361 -14.89 -18.75 16.89
N MET A 362 -14.22 -19.90 16.97
CA MET A 362 -14.72 -21.08 17.68
C MET A 362 -13.80 -21.48 18.84
N ASN A 363 -14.39 -22.14 19.85
CA ASN A 363 -13.60 -22.92 20.79
C ASN A 363 -13.00 -24.11 20.03
N PRO A 364 -11.66 -24.34 20.05
CA PRO A 364 -11.04 -25.47 19.36
C PRO A 364 -11.66 -26.84 19.69
N ALA A 365 -12.24 -27.02 20.88
CA ALA A 365 -12.90 -28.26 21.28
C ALA A 365 -14.27 -28.49 20.62
N GLN A 366 -14.90 -27.44 20.08
CA GLN A 366 -16.23 -27.47 19.47
C GLN A 366 -16.20 -27.06 17.99
N ALA A 367 -15.01 -26.81 17.46
CA ALA A 367 -14.84 -26.27 16.14
C ALA A 367 -15.05 -27.32 15.04
N SER A 368 -15.78 -26.93 14.00
CA SER A 368 -15.92 -27.69 12.77
C SER A 368 -14.93 -27.20 11.72
N VAL A 369 -14.33 -28.12 10.96
CA VAL A 369 -13.51 -27.77 9.78
C VAL A 369 -14.43 -27.49 8.60
N ILE A 370 -14.16 -26.45 7.82
CA ILE A 370 -14.86 -26.14 6.58
C ILE A 370 -13.96 -26.36 5.35
N GLY A 371 -14.50 -26.94 4.27
CA GLY A 371 -13.76 -27.34 3.07
C GLY A 371 -14.46 -28.50 2.34
N PRO A 372 -13.91 -29.05 1.24
CA PRO A 372 -14.54 -30.11 0.46
C PRO A 372 -14.62 -31.44 1.22
N ALA A 373 -13.92 -31.58 2.35
CA ALA A 373 -14.04 -32.71 3.26
C ALA A 373 -15.01 -32.45 4.44
N ALA A 374 -15.71 -31.31 4.48
CA ALA A 374 -16.68 -30.99 5.52
C ALA A 374 -18.10 -31.55 5.25
N SER A 375 -18.25 -32.42 4.26
CA SER A 375 -19.43 -33.26 4.08
C SER A 375 -19.29 -34.54 4.90
N GLY A 376 -19.84 -34.51 6.11
CA GLY A 376 -20.57 -35.66 6.64
C GLY A 376 -21.98 -35.64 6.10
#